data_AF-A0A089L6V2-F1
#
_entry.id   AF-A0A089L6V2-F1
#
_cell.length_a   1.000
_cell.length_b   1.000
_cell.length_c   1.000
_cell.angle_alpha   90.00
_cell.angle_beta   90.00
_cell.angle_gamma   90.00
#
_symmetry.space_group_name_H-M   'P 1'
#
loop_
_entity.id
_entity.type
_entity.pdbx_description
1 polymer ?
#
loop_
_entity_poly.entity_id
_entity_poly.type
_entity_poly.pdbx_seq_one_letter_code
_entity_poly.pdbx_strand_id
1 'polypeptide(L)'
;MYHWIQNHTRLEYITELEPFDFSSLRAPESIHRMEPQEQPVEMTALAQYFIAASVWLSEDMYTSIPLRNEEAVKRVLEEVSPHYAEARQYAIPGRGDEMVLRKLKPASRDLFLATTTCVMPPMKDLYRHHDTSGWRNGVKRAVVNYPVNSKALVPYEAEGIRELQELLRKLYLEPPGDDLGWVPLGWKFEDSLKDSLMLRFLAGFAPHLTLAVDAGTLEVISIHLSQEEFSRPVLLRSGWPKPPRRNGDYLYLDLGRKLVYVVDLSKQDKLETWADLHEEARVYLMRPYGDFAQFDHLSAEPKPAGVGLFFDTHTIGRMLETINLELESF
;
A
#
# COMPACT_ATOMS: atom_id res chain seq x y z
N MET A 1 -20.73 19.35 -4.82
CA MET A 1 -19.39 18.74 -4.92
C MET A 1 -18.43 19.82 -5.39
N TYR A 2 -17.21 19.90 -4.84
CA TYR A 2 -16.26 20.97 -5.15
C TYR A 2 -15.76 20.89 -6.60
N HIS A 3 -15.51 22.03 -7.24
CA HIS A 3 -15.10 22.09 -8.65
C HIS A 3 -13.72 21.49 -8.94
N TRP A 4 -12.87 21.38 -7.91
CA TRP A 4 -11.53 20.78 -7.98
C TRP A 4 -11.53 19.27 -7.74
N ILE A 5 -12.71 18.67 -7.55
CA ILE A 5 -12.92 17.22 -7.47
C ILE A 5 -13.57 16.75 -8.77
N GLN A 6 -13.08 15.64 -9.32
CA GLN A 6 -13.70 15.03 -10.49
C GLN A 6 -15.08 14.48 -10.13
N ASN A 7 -16.04 14.66 -11.04
CA ASN A 7 -17.42 14.23 -10.87
C ASN A 7 -17.68 12.77 -11.30
N HIS A 8 -16.63 12.04 -11.62
CA HIS A 8 -16.69 10.64 -12.04
C HIS A 8 -15.55 9.85 -11.41
N THR A 9 -15.63 8.54 -11.56
CA THR A 9 -14.57 7.60 -11.20
C THR A 9 -14.63 6.51 -12.25
N ARG A 10 -13.47 6.13 -12.80
CA ARG A 10 -13.40 5.03 -13.75
C ARG A 10 -13.78 3.72 -13.04
N LEU A 11 -14.69 2.97 -13.64
CA LEU A 11 -15.02 1.62 -13.19
C LEU A 11 -14.33 0.62 -14.10
N GLU A 12 -13.76 -0.42 -13.50
CA GLU A 12 -13.15 -1.52 -14.22
C GLU A 12 -13.90 -2.81 -13.89
N TYR A 13 -14.56 -3.38 -14.89
CA TYR A 13 -15.31 -4.61 -14.71
C TYR A 13 -14.37 -5.79 -14.82
N ILE A 14 -14.12 -6.46 -13.70
CA ILE A 14 -13.26 -7.64 -13.65
C ILE A 14 -14.12 -8.90 -13.65
N THR A 15 -13.84 -9.81 -14.58
CA THR A 15 -14.51 -11.11 -14.72
C THR A 15 -13.92 -12.17 -13.80
N GLU A 16 -12.71 -11.93 -13.32
CA GLU A 16 -11.93 -12.81 -12.46
C GLU A 16 -11.01 -11.94 -11.59
N LEU A 17 -10.81 -12.33 -10.32
CA LEU A 17 -9.84 -11.68 -9.46
C LEU A 17 -8.43 -12.15 -9.83
N GLU A 18 -7.47 -11.22 -9.87
CA GLU A 18 -6.07 -11.60 -10.04
C GLU A 18 -5.65 -12.64 -9.00
N PRO A 19 -4.84 -13.64 -9.41
CA PRO A 19 -4.32 -14.63 -8.48
C PRO A 19 -3.61 -13.95 -7.31
N PHE A 20 -3.77 -14.50 -6.11
CA PHE A 20 -3.05 -13.97 -4.96
C PHE A 20 -1.54 -14.15 -5.15
N ASP A 21 -0.80 -13.04 -5.21
CA ASP A 21 0.65 -13.08 -5.37
C ASP A 21 1.38 -13.23 -4.04
N PHE A 22 1.80 -14.46 -3.74
CA PHE A 22 2.65 -14.76 -2.59
C PHE A 22 4.10 -14.29 -2.76
N SER A 23 4.54 -13.84 -3.95
CA SER A 23 5.90 -13.35 -4.17
C SER A 23 6.18 -12.10 -3.32
N SER A 24 5.18 -11.23 -3.16
CA SER A 24 5.23 -10.05 -2.29
C SER A 24 5.46 -10.36 -0.80
N LEU A 25 5.21 -11.61 -0.37
CA LEU A 25 5.42 -12.09 0.99
C LEU A 25 6.76 -12.81 1.16
N ARG A 26 7.53 -12.97 0.09
CA ARG A 26 8.86 -13.60 0.16
C ARG A 26 9.84 -12.65 0.84
N ALA A 27 10.76 -13.25 1.58
CA ALA A 27 11.92 -12.52 2.07
C ALA A 27 12.67 -11.90 0.88
N PRO A 28 13.29 -10.73 1.08
CA PRO A 28 14.16 -10.14 0.06
C PRO A 28 15.22 -11.15 -0.39
N GLU A 29 15.49 -11.20 -1.69
CA GLU A 29 16.50 -12.10 -2.29
C GLU A 29 17.90 -11.77 -1.78
N SER A 30 18.16 -10.47 -1.61
CA SER A 30 19.41 -10.00 -1.03
C SER A 30 19.19 -8.72 -0.23
N ILE A 31 20.03 -8.54 0.77
CA ILE A 31 20.10 -7.33 1.59
C ILE A 31 21.55 -6.85 1.54
N HIS A 32 21.77 -5.72 0.88
CA HIS A 32 23.07 -5.08 0.82
C HIS A 32 23.08 -3.92 1.81
N ARG A 33 23.90 -4.04 2.86
CA ARG A 33 24.14 -2.93 3.78
C ARG A 33 25.10 -1.96 3.13
N MET A 34 24.73 -0.69 3.10
CA MET A 34 25.61 0.36 2.60
C MET A 34 26.54 0.84 3.71
N GLU A 35 27.75 1.22 3.33
CA GLU A 35 28.69 1.82 4.27
C GLU A 35 28.16 3.17 4.77
N PRO A 36 28.32 3.49 6.07
CA PRO A 36 27.94 4.79 6.60
C PRO A 36 28.70 5.90 5.87
N GLN A 37 27.96 6.87 5.34
CA GLN A 37 28.56 8.05 4.71
C GLN A 37 28.79 9.16 5.74
N GLU A 38 29.71 10.08 5.44
CA GLU A 38 29.96 11.25 6.28
C GLU A 38 28.71 12.13 6.43
N GLN A 39 28.62 12.86 7.55
CA GLN A 39 27.51 13.77 7.78
C GLN A 39 27.61 14.98 6.82
N PRO A 40 26.58 15.26 6.01
CA PRO A 40 26.56 16.46 5.18
C PRO A 40 26.60 17.73 6.02
N VAL A 41 27.22 18.78 5.46
CA VAL A 41 27.25 20.14 6.03
C VAL A 41 26.03 20.98 5.65
N GLU A 42 25.33 20.59 4.58
CA GLU A 42 24.18 21.29 4.03
C GLU A 42 23.00 20.31 3.84
N MET A 43 21.81 20.87 3.63
CA MET A 43 20.57 20.12 3.45
C MET A 43 19.91 20.59 2.15
N THR A 44 19.73 19.68 1.20
CA THR A 44 19.04 20.00 -0.07
C THR A 44 17.52 19.93 0.09
N ALA A 45 16.78 20.41 -0.91
CA ALA A 45 15.33 20.28 -0.93
C ALA A 45 14.88 18.80 -1.00
N LEU A 46 15.63 17.96 -1.73
CA LEU A 46 15.37 16.52 -1.81
C LEU A 46 15.58 15.85 -0.44
N ALA A 47 16.69 16.14 0.23
CA ALA A 47 16.97 15.64 1.57
C ALA A 47 15.88 16.08 2.57
N GLN A 48 15.52 17.37 2.53
CA GLN A 48 14.48 17.92 3.40
C GLN A 48 13.10 17.28 3.17
N TYR A 49 12.76 16.92 1.93
CA TYR A 49 11.54 16.20 1.59
C TYR A 49 11.46 14.84 2.29
N PHE A 50 12.53 14.04 2.19
CA PHE A 50 12.56 12.69 2.76
C PHE A 50 12.68 12.68 4.30
N ILE A 51 13.39 13.64 4.87
CA ILE A 51 13.69 13.70 6.30
C ILE A 51 12.53 14.22 7.14
N ALA A 52 11.62 15.02 6.56
CA ALA A 52 10.57 15.71 7.31
C ALA A 52 9.74 14.79 8.21
N ALA A 53 9.36 13.62 7.71
CA ALA A 53 8.58 12.67 8.49
C ALA A 53 9.39 12.08 9.67
N SER A 54 10.68 11.80 9.46
CA SER A 54 11.57 11.35 10.53
C SER A 54 11.80 12.42 11.61
N VAL A 55 11.79 13.70 11.24
CA VAL A 55 11.98 14.81 12.20
C VAL A 55 10.70 15.12 12.98
N TRP A 56 9.55 15.12 12.33
CA TRP A 56 8.31 15.57 12.94
C TRP A 56 7.48 14.45 13.58
N LEU A 57 7.52 13.23 13.03
CA LEU A 57 6.63 12.15 13.46
C LEU A 57 7.36 11.15 14.34
N SER A 58 8.51 10.63 13.90
CA SER A 58 9.31 9.68 14.67
C SER A 58 10.71 9.51 14.09
N GLU A 59 11.74 9.59 14.93
CA GLU A 59 13.14 9.34 14.52
C GLU A 59 13.38 7.89 14.06
N ASP A 60 12.53 6.96 14.49
CA ASP A 60 12.54 5.55 14.11
C ASP A 60 11.77 5.26 12.81
N MET A 61 11.10 6.27 12.24
CA MET A 61 10.39 6.14 10.98
C MET A 61 11.39 5.74 9.89
N TYR A 62 11.10 4.64 9.20
CA TYR A 62 11.86 4.22 8.04
C TYR A 62 11.35 4.93 6.80
N THR A 63 12.26 5.25 5.90
CA THR A 63 11.96 5.80 4.57
C THR A 63 12.32 4.73 3.55
N SER A 64 11.35 4.28 2.74
CA SER A 64 11.61 3.42 1.59
C SER A 64 11.59 4.24 0.31
N ILE A 65 12.58 4.02 -0.55
CA ILE A 65 12.76 4.71 -1.82
C ILE A 65 12.96 3.66 -2.91
N PRO A 66 12.08 3.59 -3.93
CA PRO A 66 12.26 2.67 -5.05
C PRO A 66 13.51 3.03 -5.86
N LEU A 67 14.29 2.03 -6.25
CA LEU A 67 15.53 2.19 -7.02
C LEU A 67 15.32 1.92 -8.52
N ARG A 68 14.30 2.56 -9.11
CA ARG A 68 13.86 2.32 -10.49
C ARG A 68 14.57 3.16 -11.54
N ASN A 69 15.18 4.27 -11.13
CA ASN A 69 15.82 5.24 -12.03
C ASN A 69 17.24 5.57 -11.54
N GLU A 70 18.27 5.16 -12.28
CA GLU A 70 19.67 5.29 -11.86
C GLU A 70 20.10 6.73 -11.55
N GLU A 71 19.66 7.70 -12.37
CA GLU A 71 19.99 9.11 -12.20
C GLU A 71 19.38 9.67 -10.90
N ALA A 72 18.10 9.40 -10.66
CA ALA A 72 17.42 9.86 -9.46
C ALA A 72 17.94 9.12 -8.22
N VAL A 73 18.25 7.83 -8.34
CA VAL A 73 18.89 7.04 -7.28
C VAL A 73 20.24 7.62 -6.88
N LYS A 74 21.07 8.01 -7.85
CA LYS A 74 22.35 8.67 -7.58
C LYS A 74 22.16 9.93 -6.73
N ARG A 75 21.19 10.78 -7.07
CA ARG A 75 20.84 11.98 -6.28
C ARG A 75 20.42 11.62 -4.86
N VAL A 76 19.63 10.56 -4.67
CA VAL A 76 19.22 10.11 -3.32
C VAL A 76 20.42 9.58 -2.53
N LEU A 77 21.33 8.84 -3.16
CA LEU A 77 22.53 8.34 -2.51
C LEU A 77 23.47 9.47 -2.06
N GLU A 78 23.60 10.51 -2.87
CA GLU A 78 24.48 11.66 -2.59
C GLU A 78 23.86 12.65 -1.60
N GLU A 79 22.54 12.91 -1.70
CA GLU A 79 21.90 13.98 -0.93
C GLU A 79 21.08 13.50 0.26
N VAL A 80 20.49 12.29 0.22
CA VAL A 80 19.51 11.85 1.23
C VAL A 80 20.14 10.82 2.17
N SER A 81 20.73 9.77 1.60
CA SER A 81 21.28 8.65 2.36
C SER A 81 22.31 9.06 3.44
N PRO A 82 23.17 10.09 3.24
CA PRO A 82 24.16 10.46 4.25
C PRO A 82 23.55 11.05 5.52
N HIS A 83 22.27 11.44 5.51
CA HIS A 83 21.57 11.92 6.70
C HIS A 83 21.10 10.79 7.63
N TYR A 84 21.19 9.53 7.21
CA TYR A 84 20.75 8.36 7.96
C TYR A 84 21.95 7.53 8.42
N ALA A 85 21.84 6.93 9.61
CA ALA A 85 22.88 6.04 10.14
C ALA A 85 22.81 4.63 9.53
N GLU A 86 21.65 4.23 9.02
CA GLU A 86 21.46 2.95 8.35
C GLU A 86 20.83 3.14 6.97
N ALA A 87 21.54 2.69 5.94
CA ALA A 87 21.05 2.56 4.58
C ALA A 87 21.22 1.10 4.12
N ARG A 88 20.15 0.52 3.59
CA ARG A 88 20.14 -0.87 3.10
C ARG A 88 19.39 -0.93 1.77
N GLN A 89 19.94 -1.64 0.81
CA GLN A 89 19.28 -1.98 -0.44
C GLN A 89 18.72 -3.39 -0.36
N TYR A 90 17.46 -3.54 -0.73
CA TYR A 90 16.72 -4.79 -0.77
C TYR A 90 16.41 -5.11 -2.23
N ALA A 91 16.81 -6.28 -2.69
CA ALA A 91 16.31 -6.83 -3.96
C ALA A 91 15.04 -7.63 -3.66
N ILE A 92 13.89 -7.13 -4.13
CA ILE A 92 12.59 -7.78 -3.89
C ILE A 92 12.11 -8.41 -5.20
N PRO A 93 11.90 -9.74 -5.23
CA PRO A 93 11.40 -10.44 -6.42
C PRO A 93 10.10 -9.80 -6.91
N GLY A 94 10.03 -9.48 -8.21
CA GLY A 94 8.81 -8.94 -8.84
C GLY A 94 8.45 -7.48 -8.49
N ARG A 95 9.08 -6.87 -7.48
CA ARG A 95 8.86 -5.45 -7.09
C ARG A 95 10.01 -4.52 -7.47
N GLY A 96 11.17 -5.08 -7.74
CA GLY A 96 12.40 -4.35 -8.00
C GLY A 96 13.16 -4.03 -6.72
N ASP A 97 14.21 -3.23 -6.88
CA ASP A 97 15.08 -2.86 -5.77
C ASP A 97 14.50 -1.67 -4.99
N GLU A 98 14.62 -1.73 -3.66
CA GLU A 98 14.24 -0.65 -2.75
C GLU A 98 15.40 -0.30 -1.82
N MET A 99 15.61 0.99 -1.58
CA MET A 99 16.49 1.46 -0.51
C MET A 99 15.68 1.85 0.71
N VAL A 100 16.04 1.27 1.85
CA VAL A 100 15.45 1.63 3.14
C VAL A 100 16.47 2.38 3.98
N LEU A 101 16.08 3.58 4.40
CA LEU A 101 16.84 4.48 5.25
C LEU A 101 16.22 4.50 6.65
N ARG A 102 17.05 4.37 7.69
CA ARG A 102 16.62 4.36 9.10
C ARG A 102 17.59 5.10 10.00
N LYS A 103 17.09 5.51 11.17
CA LYS A 103 17.84 6.21 12.22
C LYS A 103 18.45 7.51 11.70
N LEU A 104 17.62 8.54 11.61
CA LEU A 104 18.08 9.88 11.24
C LEU A 104 19.22 10.31 12.19
N LYS A 105 20.32 10.82 11.63
CA LYS A 105 21.45 11.31 12.44
C LYS A 105 21.02 12.58 13.19
N PRO A 106 21.39 12.75 14.47
CA PRO A 106 21.04 13.96 15.24
C PRO A 106 21.45 15.27 14.55
N ALA A 107 22.66 15.36 14.00
CA ALA A 107 23.13 16.54 13.28
C ALA A 107 22.28 16.86 12.03
N SER A 108 21.67 15.85 11.40
CA SER A 108 20.76 16.05 10.27
C SER A 108 19.42 16.63 10.69
N ARG A 109 18.96 16.35 11.92
CA ARG A 109 17.78 17.01 12.51
C ARG A 109 18.05 18.50 12.72
N ASP A 110 19.22 18.85 13.24
CA ASP A 110 19.60 20.25 13.45
C ASP A 110 19.70 21.00 12.10
N LEU A 111 20.32 20.38 11.09
CA LEU A 111 20.37 20.93 9.73
C LEU A 111 18.98 21.11 9.12
N PHE A 112 18.08 20.15 9.31
CA PHE A 112 16.71 20.24 8.82
C PHE A 112 15.98 21.47 9.41
N LEU A 113 16.15 21.74 10.70
CA LEU A 113 15.52 22.88 11.38
C LEU A 113 16.16 24.22 11.00
N ALA A 114 17.47 24.23 10.72
CA ALA A 114 18.22 25.42 10.31
C ALA A 114 18.01 25.79 8.84
N THR A 115 17.63 24.83 7.99
CA THR A 115 17.53 25.02 6.54
C THR A 115 16.09 25.28 6.10
N THR A 116 15.89 26.29 5.26
CA THR A 116 14.60 26.51 4.58
C THR A 116 14.79 26.34 3.08
N THR A 117 14.15 25.32 2.51
CA THR A 117 14.12 25.10 1.06
C THR A 117 12.70 25.28 0.51
N CYS A 118 12.56 25.19 -0.81
CA CYS A 118 11.27 25.30 -1.49
C CYS A 118 10.24 24.22 -1.09
N VAL A 119 10.67 23.11 -0.50
CA VAL A 119 9.77 22.01 -0.08
C VAL A 119 9.23 22.17 1.33
N MET A 120 9.82 23.04 2.15
CA MET A 120 9.41 23.20 3.55
C MET A 120 7.94 23.60 3.71
N PRO A 121 7.38 24.56 2.93
CA PRO A 121 5.97 24.91 3.07
C PRO A 121 5.00 23.76 2.71
N PRO A 122 5.17 23.00 1.59
CA PRO A 122 4.43 21.78 1.35
C PRO A 122 4.55 20.75 2.48
N MET A 123 5.74 20.50 3.02
CA MET A 123 5.90 19.51 4.09
C MET A 123 5.15 19.91 5.36
N LYS A 124 5.21 21.18 5.76
CA LYS A 124 4.43 21.70 6.91
C LYS A 124 2.93 21.60 6.67
N ASP A 125 2.49 21.80 5.43
CA ASP A 125 1.10 21.61 5.07
C ASP A 125 0.68 20.13 5.06
N LEU A 126 1.55 19.19 4.66
CA LEU A 126 1.29 17.75 4.77
C LEU A 126 1.11 17.33 6.24
N TYR A 127 1.95 17.87 7.13
CA TYR A 127 1.99 17.53 8.55
C TYR A 127 1.58 18.71 9.43
N ARG A 128 0.32 19.15 9.35
CA ARG A 128 -0.19 20.34 10.08
C ARG A 128 -0.14 20.18 11.60
N HIS A 129 -0.15 18.94 12.06
CA HIS A 129 0.20 18.54 13.42
C HIS A 129 1.07 17.28 13.36
N HIS A 130 1.69 16.93 14.48
CA HIS A 130 2.63 15.81 14.58
C HIS A 130 2.06 14.61 15.37
N ASP A 131 0.80 14.68 15.80
CA ASP A 131 0.12 13.57 16.46
C ASP A 131 -0.22 12.44 15.47
N THR A 132 0.38 11.27 15.66
CA THR A 132 0.16 10.06 14.87
C THR A 132 -0.72 9.02 15.57
N SER A 133 -1.25 9.32 16.75
CA SER A 133 -2.06 8.37 17.54
C SER A 133 -3.28 7.85 16.77
N GLY A 134 -3.84 8.68 15.89
CA GLY A 134 -4.98 8.34 15.03
C GLY A 134 -4.69 7.32 13.93
N TRP A 135 -3.43 7.10 13.52
CA TRP A 135 -3.10 6.23 12.39
C TRP A 135 -3.48 4.76 12.60
N ARG A 136 -3.50 4.30 13.86
CA ARG A 136 -3.71 2.89 14.21
C ARG A 136 -4.82 2.69 15.23
N ASN A 137 -5.90 3.46 15.11
CA ASN A 137 -7.02 3.35 16.03
C ASN A 137 -7.80 2.01 15.93
N GLY A 138 -7.44 1.12 14.99
CA GLY A 138 -7.99 -0.24 14.88
C GLY A 138 -9.47 -0.31 14.50
N VAL A 139 -10.12 0.84 14.35
CA VAL A 139 -11.52 0.96 13.96
C VAL A 139 -11.62 0.88 12.44
N LYS A 140 -12.51 0.02 11.95
CA LYS A 140 -12.83 -0.05 10.52
C LYS A 140 -13.44 1.28 10.08
N ARG A 141 -12.73 1.99 9.20
CA ARG A 141 -13.18 3.26 8.62
C ARG A 141 -13.98 3.02 7.36
N ALA A 142 -15.07 3.77 7.17
CA ALA A 142 -15.75 3.85 5.90
C ALA A 142 -15.02 4.87 5.02
N VAL A 143 -14.33 4.40 3.98
CA VAL A 143 -13.46 5.25 3.15
C VAL A 143 -14.14 5.56 1.82
N VAL A 144 -14.14 6.84 1.44
CA VAL A 144 -14.59 7.32 0.12
C VAL A 144 -13.40 7.96 -0.59
N ASN A 145 -13.10 7.46 -1.79
CA ASN A 145 -12.05 8.01 -2.63
C ASN A 145 -12.59 9.10 -3.56
N TYR A 146 -11.94 10.27 -3.57
CA TYR A 146 -12.26 11.44 -4.39
C TYR A 146 -11.10 11.75 -5.34
N PRO A 147 -11.24 11.51 -6.65
CA PRO A 147 -10.24 11.90 -7.62
C PRO A 147 -10.16 13.42 -7.73
N VAL A 148 -8.94 13.95 -7.76
CA VAL A 148 -8.68 15.39 -7.81
C VAL A 148 -8.53 15.84 -9.27
N ASN A 149 -9.18 16.94 -9.60
CA ASN A 149 -8.97 17.62 -10.87
C ASN A 149 -7.76 18.55 -10.75
N SER A 150 -6.55 18.02 -10.98
CA SER A 150 -5.30 18.78 -10.89
C SER A 150 -5.29 20.04 -11.74
N LYS A 151 -6.02 20.07 -12.87
CA LYS A 151 -6.14 21.25 -13.76
C LYS A 151 -6.91 22.41 -13.13
N ALA A 152 -7.71 22.15 -12.10
CA ALA A 152 -8.44 23.18 -11.35
C ALA A 152 -7.62 23.77 -10.18
N LEU A 153 -6.45 23.18 -9.88
CA LEU A 153 -5.57 23.68 -8.83
C LEU A 153 -4.61 24.72 -9.39
N VAL A 154 -4.31 25.74 -8.59
CA VAL A 154 -3.25 26.70 -8.92
C VAL A 154 -1.90 25.98 -8.74
N PRO A 155 -0.96 26.05 -9.70
CA PRO A 155 0.36 25.46 -9.54
C PRO A 155 1.08 25.98 -8.30
N TYR A 156 1.88 25.13 -7.64
CA TYR A 156 2.80 25.58 -6.60
C TYR A 156 4.11 26.04 -7.25
N GLU A 157 4.44 27.32 -7.10
CA GLU A 157 5.61 27.95 -7.71
C GLU A 157 6.60 28.35 -6.60
N ALA A 158 7.83 27.86 -6.71
CA ALA A 158 8.95 28.22 -5.86
C ALA A 158 10.27 27.95 -6.61
N GLU A 159 11.34 28.62 -6.23
CA GLU A 159 12.65 28.40 -6.84
C GLU A 159 13.12 26.94 -6.63
N GLY A 160 13.63 26.29 -7.68
CA GLY A 160 14.08 24.89 -7.65
C GLY A 160 12.97 23.84 -7.58
N ILE A 161 11.69 24.22 -7.51
CA ILE A 161 10.61 23.24 -7.30
C ILE A 161 10.43 22.27 -8.46
N ARG A 162 10.60 22.73 -9.70
CA ARG A 162 10.42 21.93 -10.90
C ARG A 162 11.45 20.81 -11.01
N GLU A 163 12.69 21.08 -10.59
CA GLU A 163 13.76 20.07 -10.55
C GLU A 163 13.42 18.98 -9.53
N LEU A 164 12.97 19.37 -8.32
CA LEU A 164 12.54 18.42 -7.30
C LEU A 164 11.33 17.59 -7.77
N GLN A 165 10.32 18.23 -8.35
CA GLN A 165 9.13 17.57 -8.90
C GLN A 165 9.50 16.55 -9.98
N GLU A 166 10.44 16.89 -10.87
CA GLU A 166 10.94 15.99 -11.90
C GLU A 166 11.68 14.79 -11.31
N LEU A 167 12.54 15.01 -10.30
CA LEU A 167 13.23 13.93 -9.60
C LEU A 167 12.24 13.00 -8.89
N LEU A 168 11.23 13.55 -8.22
CA LEU A 168 10.20 12.75 -7.54
C LEU A 168 9.36 11.97 -8.55
N ARG A 169 9.02 12.56 -9.70
CA ARG A 169 8.36 11.85 -10.81
C ARG A 169 9.16 10.63 -11.26
N LYS A 170 10.48 10.81 -11.49
CA LYS A 170 11.39 9.73 -11.89
C LYS A 170 11.53 8.64 -10.83
N LEU A 171 11.55 8.99 -9.55
CA LEU A 171 11.65 8.01 -8.46
C LEU A 171 10.38 7.19 -8.33
N TYR A 172 9.24 7.88 -8.34
CA TYR A 172 7.99 7.34 -7.83
C TYR A 172 7.03 6.88 -8.91
N LEU A 173 7.03 7.56 -10.04
CA LEU A 173 6.02 7.39 -11.08
C LEU A 173 6.61 6.83 -12.37
N GLU A 174 7.93 6.66 -12.48
CA GLU A 174 8.56 6.14 -13.70
C GLU A 174 9.45 4.91 -13.39
N PRO A 175 9.26 3.78 -14.09
CA PRO A 175 8.16 3.48 -15.03
C PRO A 175 6.79 3.39 -14.32
N PRO A 176 5.67 3.45 -15.06
CA PRO A 176 4.33 3.20 -14.52
C PRO A 176 4.26 1.86 -13.79
N GLY A 177 3.53 1.80 -12.69
CA GLY A 177 3.38 0.59 -11.90
C GLY A 177 2.55 0.83 -10.64
N ASP A 178 3.23 1.08 -9.52
CA ASP A 178 2.57 1.16 -8.22
C ASP A 178 1.98 2.54 -7.91
N ASP A 179 0.82 2.52 -7.27
CA ASP A 179 0.24 3.70 -6.62
C ASP A 179 1.03 4.02 -5.35
N LEU A 180 1.30 5.31 -5.14
CA LEU A 180 2.04 5.77 -3.97
C LEU A 180 1.15 6.56 -3.03
N GLY A 181 1.24 6.25 -1.74
CA GLY A 181 0.41 6.83 -0.70
C GLY A 181 1.20 7.75 0.24
N TRP A 182 0.68 8.96 0.47
CA TRP A 182 1.07 9.83 1.57
C TRP A 182 -0.04 9.85 2.61
N VAL A 183 0.34 9.98 3.88
CA VAL A 183 -0.61 10.05 5.01
C VAL A 183 -0.54 11.46 5.59
N PRO A 184 -1.43 12.38 5.17
CA PRO A 184 -1.46 13.72 5.72
C PRO A 184 -1.91 13.72 7.18
N LEU A 185 -1.55 14.77 7.92
CA LEU A 185 -2.01 15.02 9.29
C LEU A 185 -2.74 16.36 9.36
N GLY A 186 -3.94 16.35 9.94
CA GLY A 186 -4.76 17.55 10.14
C GLY A 186 -5.52 18.01 8.89
N TRP A 187 -5.72 17.12 7.92
CA TRP A 187 -6.45 17.42 6.70
C TRP A 187 -7.94 17.09 6.84
N LYS A 188 -8.78 18.04 6.40
CA LYS A 188 -10.22 17.87 6.28
C LYS A 188 -10.64 18.08 4.83
N PHE A 189 -11.60 17.27 4.39
CA PHE A 189 -12.14 17.32 3.05
C PHE A 189 -13.12 18.50 2.89
N GLU A 190 -12.54 19.67 2.66
CA GLU A 190 -13.23 20.97 2.56
C GLU A 190 -12.79 21.72 1.30
N ASP A 191 -13.55 22.73 0.86
CA ASP A 191 -13.21 23.49 -0.36
C ASP A 191 -11.84 24.16 -0.27
N SER A 192 -11.45 24.58 0.94
CA SER A 192 -10.14 25.19 1.25
C SER A 192 -8.96 24.27 0.95
N LEU A 193 -9.18 22.96 0.84
CA LEU A 193 -8.10 22.01 0.57
C LEU A 193 -7.51 22.17 -0.83
N LYS A 194 -8.22 22.80 -1.78
CA LYS A 194 -7.65 23.18 -3.08
C LYS A 194 -6.45 24.13 -2.95
N ASP A 195 -6.38 24.88 -1.85
CA ASP A 195 -5.33 25.87 -1.59
C ASP A 195 -4.13 25.25 -0.83
N SER A 196 -4.22 23.97 -0.47
CA SER A 196 -3.14 23.20 0.15
C SER A 196 -1.87 23.27 -0.69
N LEU A 197 -0.76 23.68 -0.05
CA LEU A 197 0.54 23.78 -0.68
C LEU A 197 1.07 22.38 -1.06
N MET A 198 0.84 21.37 -0.23
CA MET A 198 1.22 20.00 -0.55
C MET A 198 0.38 19.46 -1.72
N LEU A 199 -0.95 19.65 -1.70
CA LEU A 199 -1.80 19.14 -2.79
C LEU A 199 -1.40 19.76 -4.14
N ARG A 200 -1.16 21.06 -4.16
CA ARG A 200 -0.68 21.79 -5.35
C ARG A 200 0.73 21.38 -5.78
N PHE A 201 1.61 21.08 -4.82
CA PHE A 201 2.95 20.55 -5.09
C PHE A 201 2.89 19.16 -5.74
N LEU A 202 2.09 18.25 -5.21
CA LEU A 202 1.91 16.90 -5.76
C LEU A 202 1.27 16.92 -7.15
N ALA A 203 0.28 17.80 -7.35
CA ALA A 203 -0.37 18.00 -8.65
C ALA A 203 0.59 18.50 -9.75
N GLY A 204 1.75 19.05 -9.39
CA GLY A 204 2.76 19.50 -10.35
C GLY A 204 3.54 18.38 -11.02
N PHE A 205 3.53 17.16 -10.48
CA PHE A 205 4.25 16.02 -11.07
C PHE A 205 3.46 14.72 -11.16
N ALA A 206 2.39 14.57 -10.38
CA ALA A 206 1.49 13.42 -10.46
C ALA A 206 0.33 13.71 -11.43
N PRO A 207 0.17 12.95 -12.52
CA PRO A 207 -0.92 13.18 -13.46
C PRO A 207 -2.28 12.83 -12.86
N HIS A 208 -2.34 11.84 -11.97
CA HIS A 208 -3.54 11.43 -11.26
C HIS A 208 -3.34 11.45 -9.75
N LEU A 209 -4.34 12.02 -9.07
CA LEU A 209 -4.38 12.23 -7.63
C LEU A 209 -5.72 11.75 -7.09
N THR A 210 -5.71 11.00 -5.99
CA THR A 210 -6.94 10.59 -5.30
C THR A 210 -6.81 10.81 -3.80
N LEU A 211 -7.82 11.43 -3.19
CA LEU A 211 -7.94 11.57 -1.74
C LEU A 211 -8.79 10.44 -1.18
N ALA A 212 -8.25 9.66 -0.25
CA ALA A 212 -9.05 8.75 0.56
C ALA A 212 -9.55 9.52 1.79
N VAL A 213 -10.87 9.55 1.97
CA VAL A 213 -11.53 10.35 3.01
C VAL A 213 -12.38 9.45 3.89
N ASP A 214 -12.24 9.60 5.20
CA ASP A 214 -13.13 8.97 6.16
C ASP A 214 -14.53 9.60 6.07
N ALA A 215 -15.54 8.78 5.76
CA ALA A 215 -16.90 9.25 5.51
C ALA A 215 -17.59 9.83 6.76
N GLY A 216 -17.16 9.42 7.97
CA GLY A 216 -17.77 9.86 9.22
C GLY A 216 -17.17 11.17 9.72
N THR A 217 -15.87 11.38 9.52
CA THR A 217 -15.11 12.51 10.09
C THR A 217 -14.64 13.53 9.07
N LEU A 218 -14.78 13.22 7.76
CA LEU A 218 -14.23 13.97 6.64
C LEU A 218 -12.71 14.18 6.72
N GLU A 219 -12.01 13.40 7.53
CA GLU A 219 -10.55 13.38 7.56
C GLU A 219 -10.01 12.81 6.26
N VAL A 220 -9.05 13.49 5.64
CA VAL A 220 -8.27 12.91 4.55
C VAL A 220 -7.24 11.98 5.19
N ILE A 221 -7.37 10.68 4.96
CA ILE A 221 -6.53 9.65 5.61
C ILE A 221 -5.33 9.27 4.75
N SER A 222 -5.45 9.41 3.42
CA SER A 222 -4.32 9.22 2.51
C SER A 222 -4.52 9.97 1.19
N ILE A 223 -3.40 10.27 0.55
CA ILE A 223 -3.32 10.85 -0.79
C ILE A 223 -2.60 9.82 -1.66
N HIS A 224 -3.23 9.41 -2.75
CA HIS A 224 -2.67 8.46 -3.70
C HIS A 224 -2.25 9.17 -4.98
N LEU A 225 -1.04 8.88 -5.46
CA LEU A 225 -0.49 9.35 -6.73
C LEU A 225 -0.35 8.16 -7.68
N SER A 226 -0.64 8.39 -8.97
CA SER A 226 -0.43 7.38 -10.01
C SER A 226 -0.12 8.04 -11.36
N GLN A 227 0.58 7.30 -12.24
CA GLN A 227 0.69 7.65 -13.66
C GLN A 227 -0.62 7.42 -14.41
N GLU A 228 -1.44 6.49 -13.93
CA GLU A 228 -2.67 6.08 -14.58
C GLU A 228 -3.89 6.55 -13.80
N GLU A 229 -5.02 6.71 -14.50
CA GLU A 229 -6.26 7.06 -13.84
C GLU A 229 -6.73 5.91 -12.94
N PHE A 230 -6.89 6.19 -11.66
CA PHE A 230 -7.42 5.24 -10.68
C PHE A 230 -8.74 4.63 -11.13
N SER A 231 -8.78 3.30 -11.25
CA SER A 231 -10.01 2.55 -11.48
C SER A 231 -10.54 1.97 -10.16
N ARG A 232 -11.86 1.86 -10.05
CA ARG A 232 -12.48 1.02 -9.01
C ARG A 232 -12.89 -0.30 -9.64
N PRO A 233 -12.32 -1.43 -9.18
CA PRO A 233 -12.71 -2.74 -9.69
C PRO A 233 -14.13 -3.07 -9.25
N VAL A 234 -14.97 -3.47 -10.21
CA VAL A 234 -16.30 -4.00 -9.98
C VAL A 234 -16.27 -5.48 -10.36
N LEU A 235 -16.29 -6.34 -9.34
CA LEU A 235 -16.26 -7.78 -9.53
C LEU A 235 -17.60 -8.28 -10.07
N LEU A 236 -17.60 -8.72 -11.33
CA LEU A 236 -18.74 -9.36 -11.94
C LEU A 236 -19.01 -10.73 -11.29
N ARG A 237 -20.27 -11.19 -11.31
CA ARG A 237 -20.68 -12.47 -10.72
C ARG A 237 -19.82 -13.66 -11.17
N SER A 238 -19.27 -13.62 -12.38
CA SER A 238 -18.37 -14.66 -12.89
C SER A 238 -17.09 -14.80 -12.06
N GLY A 239 -16.61 -13.72 -11.44
CA GLY A 239 -15.40 -13.69 -10.64
C GLY A 239 -15.64 -13.82 -9.14
N TRP A 240 -16.90 -13.94 -8.71
CA TRP A 240 -17.21 -14.26 -7.32
C TRP A 240 -16.78 -15.68 -7.01
N PRO A 241 -16.39 -15.96 -5.75
CA PRO A 241 -16.10 -17.31 -5.32
C PRO A 241 -17.24 -18.27 -5.69
N LYS A 242 -16.89 -19.42 -6.26
CA LYS A 242 -17.85 -20.45 -6.65
C LYS A 242 -18.48 -21.12 -5.41
N PRO A 243 -19.68 -21.69 -5.54
CA PRO A 243 -20.28 -22.48 -4.46
C PRO A 243 -19.35 -23.60 -4.00
N PRO A 244 -19.40 -23.99 -2.72
CA PRO A 244 -18.68 -25.13 -2.19
C PRO A 244 -18.88 -26.40 -3.02
N ARG A 245 -17.86 -27.26 -3.07
CA ARG A 245 -17.91 -28.54 -3.77
C ARG A 245 -17.36 -29.64 -2.88
N ARG A 246 -18.05 -30.78 -2.80
CA ARG A 246 -17.56 -32.00 -2.14
C ARG A 246 -16.96 -32.97 -3.17
N ASN A 247 -15.87 -33.64 -2.81
CA ASN A 247 -15.30 -34.76 -3.56
C ASN A 247 -14.78 -35.81 -2.57
N GLY A 248 -15.54 -36.90 -2.42
CA GLY A 248 -15.29 -37.91 -1.38
C GLY A 248 -15.38 -37.29 0.02
N ASP A 249 -14.32 -37.47 0.80
CA ASP A 249 -14.21 -36.99 2.18
C ASP A 249 -13.81 -35.52 2.28
N TYR A 250 -13.56 -34.84 1.15
CA TYR A 250 -13.04 -33.49 1.14
C TYR A 250 -14.09 -32.46 0.70
N LEU A 251 -14.18 -31.36 1.45
CA LEU A 251 -14.91 -30.16 1.09
C LEU A 251 -13.95 -29.07 0.58
N TYR A 252 -14.28 -28.48 -0.56
CA TYR A 252 -13.53 -27.43 -1.22
C TYR A 252 -14.33 -26.12 -1.16
N LEU A 253 -13.70 -25.07 -0.66
CA LEU A 253 -14.25 -23.72 -0.58
C LEU A 253 -13.41 -22.80 -1.46
N ASP A 254 -14.02 -22.20 -2.47
CA ASP A 254 -13.38 -21.15 -3.27
C ASP A 254 -13.27 -19.87 -2.41
N LEU A 255 -12.06 -19.34 -2.26
CA LEU A 255 -11.82 -18.10 -1.53
C LEU A 255 -11.64 -16.91 -2.47
N GLY A 256 -11.79 -17.11 -3.78
CA GLY A 256 -11.41 -16.15 -4.82
C GLY A 256 -9.89 -16.06 -4.97
N ARG A 257 -9.41 -15.23 -5.91
CA ARG A 257 -7.97 -15.01 -6.18
C ARG A 257 -7.18 -16.31 -6.38
N LYS A 258 -7.82 -17.33 -6.96
CA LYS A 258 -7.26 -18.67 -7.17
C LYS A 258 -6.90 -19.43 -5.88
N LEU A 259 -7.43 -19.03 -4.72
CA LEU A 259 -7.21 -19.72 -3.46
C LEU A 259 -8.35 -20.69 -3.16
N VAL A 260 -8.01 -21.90 -2.74
CA VAL A 260 -8.98 -22.93 -2.37
C VAL A 260 -8.70 -23.41 -0.96
N TYR A 261 -9.69 -23.32 -0.07
CA TYR A 261 -9.63 -23.95 1.24
C TYR A 261 -10.13 -25.38 1.14
N VAL A 262 -9.40 -26.33 1.72
CA VAL A 262 -9.76 -27.75 1.70
C VAL A 262 -9.87 -28.26 3.12
N VAL A 263 -10.98 -28.93 3.40
CA VAL A 263 -11.29 -29.54 4.70
C VAL A 263 -11.53 -31.03 4.48
N ASP A 264 -10.84 -31.86 5.26
CA ASP A 264 -11.11 -33.30 5.35
C ASP A 264 -12.26 -33.50 6.35
N LEU A 265 -13.46 -33.75 5.84
CA LEU A 265 -14.67 -33.93 6.64
C LEU A 265 -14.61 -35.19 7.50
N SER A 266 -13.83 -36.21 7.11
CA SER A 266 -13.70 -37.45 7.89
C SER A 266 -12.95 -37.27 9.21
N LYS A 267 -12.16 -36.20 9.30
CA LYS A 267 -11.34 -35.84 10.48
C LYS A 267 -11.87 -34.60 11.20
N GLN A 268 -12.89 -33.95 10.65
CA GLN A 268 -13.38 -32.68 11.15
C GLN A 268 -14.59 -32.89 12.03
N ASP A 269 -14.49 -32.49 13.29
CA ASP A 269 -15.63 -32.38 14.19
C ASP A 269 -16.43 -31.10 13.92
N LYS A 270 -17.65 -31.04 14.46
CA LYS A 270 -18.49 -29.84 14.41
C LYS A 270 -17.74 -28.62 14.96
N LEU A 271 -17.79 -27.52 14.22
CA LEU A 271 -17.09 -26.28 14.54
C LEU A 271 -17.99 -25.32 15.32
N GLU A 272 -17.51 -24.78 16.44
CA GLU A 272 -18.13 -23.63 17.10
C GLU A 272 -17.41 -22.33 16.72
N THR A 273 -16.10 -22.42 16.50
CA THR A 273 -15.21 -21.32 16.17
C THR A 273 -14.23 -21.73 15.07
N TRP A 274 -13.55 -20.75 14.48
CA TRP A 274 -12.50 -21.00 13.50
C TRP A 274 -11.29 -21.75 14.09
N ALA A 275 -11.09 -21.70 15.40
CA ALA A 275 -9.99 -22.40 16.06
C ALA A 275 -10.21 -23.93 16.14
N ASP A 276 -11.44 -24.40 15.93
CA ASP A 276 -11.80 -25.82 16.01
C ASP A 276 -11.51 -26.57 14.70
N LEU A 277 -11.01 -25.87 13.67
CA LEU A 277 -10.61 -26.48 12.42
C LEU A 277 -9.45 -27.45 12.64
N HIS A 278 -9.59 -28.64 12.08
CA HIS A 278 -8.57 -29.67 12.13
C HIS A 278 -7.26 -29.16 11.54
N GLU A 279 -6.13 -29.58 12.12
CA GLU A 279 -4.81 -29.08 11.74
C GLU A 279 -4.42 -29.36 10.28
N GLU A 280 -5.09 -30.32 9.64
CA GLU A 280 -4.91 -30.67 8.23
C GLU A 280 -5.73 -29.80 7.26
N ALA A 281 -6.62 -28.94 7.76
CA ALA A 281 -7.29 -27.96 6.92
C ALA A 281 -6.25 -26.98 6.35
N ARG A 282 -6.25 -26.83 5.01
CA ARG A 282 -5.19 -26.13 4.29
C ARG A 282 -5.76 -25.26 3.16
N VAL A 283 -5.06 -24.16 2.91
CA VAL A 283 -5.27 -23.32 1.72
C VAL A 283 -4.31 -23.81 0.64
N TYR A 284 -4.79 -23.86 -0.59
CA TYR A 284 -4.01 -24.20 -1.78
C TYR A 284 -4.12 -23.08 -2.81
N LEU A 285 -3.09 -22.96 -3.64
CA LEU A 285 -3.12 -22.07 -4.80
C LEU A 285 -3.46 -22.90 -6.05
N MET A 286 -4.54 -22.51 -6.72
CA MET A 286 -4.92 -23.06 -8.01
C MET A 286 -4.01 -22.51 -9.11
N ARG A 287 -3.72 -23.33 -10.12
CA ARG A 287 -2.90 -22.92 -11.28
C ARG A 287 -3.55 -21.73 -12.01
N PRO A 288 -2.77 -20.87 -12.70
CA PRO A 288 -3.27 -19.66 -13.37
C PRO A 288 -4.49 -19.89 -14.29
N TYR A 289 -4.57 -21.05 -14.95
CA TYR A 289 -5.68 -21.44 -15.83
C TYR A 289 -6.52 -22.60 -15.27
N GLY A 290 -6.40 -22.89 -13.97
CA GLY A 290 -7.19 -23.93 -13.31
C GLY A 290 -8.66 -23.51 -13.17
N ASP A 291 -9.54 -24.49 -13.31
CA ASP A 291 -10.96 -24.40 -13.00
C ASP A 291 -11.22 -24.98 -11.61
N PHE A 292 -11.92 -24.24 -10.76
CA PHE A 292 -12.30 -24.68 -9.42
C PHE A 292 -13.09 -26.00 -9.45
N ALA A 293 -13.94 -26.20 -10.47
CA ALA A 293 -14.72 -27.43 -10.61
C ALA A 293 -13.83 -28.68 -10.82
N GLN A 294 -12.61 -28.48 -11.34
CA GLN A 294 -11.64 -29.53 -11.64
C GLN A 294 -10.45 -29.55 -10.65
N PHE A 295 -10.43 -28.65 -9.68
CA PHE A 295 -9.34 -28.54 -8.73
C PHE A 295 -9.19 -29.82 -7.88
N ASP A 296 -7.95 -30.26 -7.70
CA ASP A 296 -7.60 -31.40 -6.85
C ASP A 296 -6.37 -31.07 -5.99
N HIS A 297 -6.56 -31.09 -4.68
CA HIS A 297 -5.57 -30.74 -3.68
C HIS A 297 -4.38 -31.70 -3.65
N LEU A 298 -4.55 -32.95 -4.13
CA LEU A 298 -3.48 -33.94 -4.21
C LEU A 298 -2.42 -33.58 -5.26
N SER A 299 -2.81 -32.77 -6.25
CA SER A 299 -1.93 -32.32 -7.35
C SER A 299 -1.53 -30.85 -7.25
N ALA A 300 -2.02 -30.15 -6.23
CA ALA A 300 -1.84 -28.72 -6.02
C ALA A 300 -0.81 -28.43 -4.93
N GLU A 301 -0.16 -27.27 -5.04
CA GLU A 301 0.76 -26.79 -4.02
C GLU A 301 -0.01 -26.10 -2.89
N PRO A 302 0.23 -26.48 -1.62
CA PRO A 302 -0.36 -25.77 -0.49
C PRO A 302 0.23 -24.35 -0.38
N LYS A 303 -0.52 -23.46 0.26
CA LYS A 303 -0.04 -22.12 0.61
C LYS A 303 1.29 -22.20 1.37
N PRO A 304 2.26 -21.31 1.10
CA PRO A 304 3.51 -21.26 1.85
C PRO A 304 3.30 -21.18 3.37
N ALA A 305 4.21 -21.81 4.12
CA ALA A 305 4.25 -21.76 5.58
C ALA A 305 4.44 -20.30 6.07
N GLY A 306 3.93 -19.99 7.25
CA GLY A 306 4.08 -18.65 7.86
C GLY A 306 3.19 -17.54 7.28
N VAL A 307 2.46 -17.78 6.19
CA VAL A 307 1.55 -16.77 5.62
C VAL A 307 0.19 -16.78 6.34
N GLY A 308 -0.20 -15.68 6.98
CA GLY A 308 -1.56 -15.49 7.48
C GLY A 308 -2.48 -14.97 6.38
N LEU A 309 -3.64 -15.59 6.19
CA LEU A 309 -4.74 -14.99 5.41
C LEU A 309 -5.76 -14.44 6.39
N PHE A 310 -6.14 -13.18 6.23
CA PHE A 310 -7.12 -12.52 7.07
C PHE A 310 -8.45 -12.43 6.34
N PHE A 311 -9.47 -13.06 6.91
CA PHE A 311 -10.84 -12.97 6.44
C PHE A 311 -11.65 -12.14 7.43
N ASP A 312 -12.63 -11.39 6.93
CA ASP A 312 -13.56 -10.69 7.81
C ASP A 312 -14.48 -11.69 8.53
N THR A 313 -15.04 -11.27 9.67
CA THR A 313 -15.89 -12.11 10.53
C THR A 313 -17.09 -12.69 9.80
N HIS A 314 -17.67 -11.97 8.83
CA HIS A 314 -18.82 -12.46 8.08
C HIS A 314 -18.41 -13.57 7.11
N THR A 315 -17.27 -13.42 6.44
CA THR A 315 -16.69 -14.49 5.60
C THR A 315 -16.38 -15.75 6.43
N ILE A 316 -15.74 -15.60 7.60
CA ILE A 316 -15.48 -16.71 8.52
C ILE A 316 -16.79 -17.41 8.94
N GLY A 317 -17.80 -16.63 9.36
CA GLY A 317 -19.09 -17.18 9.79
C GLY A 317 -19.75 -18.03 8.70
N ARG A 318 -19.81 -17.54 7.46
CA ARG A 318 -20.38 -18.29 6.33
C ARG A 318 -19.62 -19.60 6.04
N MET A 319 -18.29 -19.58 6.17
CA MET A 319 -17.48 -20.79 5.97
C MET A 319 -17.76 -21.83 7.07
N LEU A 320 -17.83 -21.42 8.34
CA LEU A 320 -18.15 -22.30 9.46
C LEU A 320 -19.53 -22.94 9.29
N GLU A 321 -20.55 -22.13 8.96
CA GLU A 321 -21.90 -22.62 8.68
C GLU A 321 -21.91 -23.66 7.55
N THR A 322 -21.21 -23.36 6.45
CA THR A 322 -21.09 -24.27 5.30
C THR A 322 -20.46 -25.60 5.70
N ILE A 323 -19.34 -25.58 6.44
CA ILE A 323 -18.66 -26.80 6.86
C ILE A 323 -19.55 -27.64 7.77
N ASN A 324 -20.21 -27.01 8.76
CA ASN A 324 -21.11 -27.70 9.67
C ASN A 324 -22.32 -28.33 8.95
N LEU A 325 -22.90 -27.62 7.98
CA LEU A 325 -23.99 -28.17 7.16
C LEU A 325 -23.55 -29.40 6.39
N GLU A 326 -22.34 -29.38 5.81
CA GLU A 326 -21.80 -30.52 5.08
C GLU A 326 -21.48 -31.69 6.02
N LEU A 327 -20.95 -31.43 7.23
CA LEU A 327 -20.71 -32.44 8.27
C LEU A 327 -22.01 -33.12 8.74
N GLU A 328 -23.11 -32.38 8.86
CA GLU A 328 -24.42 -32.97 9.21
C GLU A 328 -24.96 -33.89 8.11
N SER A 329 -24.53 -33.68 6.88
CA SER A 329 -24.86 -34.52 5.71
C SER A 329 -23.79 -35.54 5.35
N PHE A 330 -22.69 -35.61 6.13
CA PHE A 330 -21.46 -36.32 5.76
C PHE A 330 -21.61 -37.83 5.87
#